data_AF-X1PDZ0-F1
#
_entry.id   AF-X1PDZ0-F1
#
_cell.length_a   1.000
_cell.length_b   1.000
_cell.length_c   1.000
_cell.angle_alpha   90.00
_cell.angle_beta   90.00
_cell.angle_gamma   90.00
#
_symmetry.space_group_name_H-M   'P 1'
#
loop_
_entity.id
_entity.type
_entity.pdbx_description
1 polymer ?
#
loop_
_entity_poly.entity_id
_entity_poly.type
_entity_poly.pdbx_seq_one_letter_code
_entity_poly.pdbx_strand_id
1 'polypeptide(L)'
;DAVEAAKSHGAESIGVNAEDASRTNIDFLIEFALAAKEHGAHRLRYCDTLGYDNPFSIYKTIKTLAQNVGIALEIHCHNDLGMAVANSVAGAKGAIDGGQDAYINVTINGYGERSGNADSLSTALAVTKSKDFLEKYQLGKPIDLTRAWKVAKFASYAFAVPIPMNQPAVGANAFAHASGIHADGVLKDPE
;
A
#
# COMPACT_ATOMS: atom_id res chain seq x y z
N ASP A 1 -3.20 17.72 21.85
CA ASP A 1 -1.85 18.31 21.77
C ASP A 1 -1.23 18.30 20.36
N ALA A 2 -0.55 17.23 19.92
CA ALA A 2 0.24 17.28 18.66
C ALA A 2 -0.61 17.55 17.40
N VAL A 3 -1.81 16.94 17.32
CA VAL A 3 -2.76 17.16 16.21
C VAL A 3 -3.23 18.61 16.17
N GLU A 4 -3.57 19.17 17.34
CA GLU A 4 -4.06 20.55 17.46
C GLU A 4 -2.96 21.56 17.15
N ALA A 5 -1.71 21.26 17.56
CA ALA A 5 -0.55 22.06 17.20
C ALA A 5 -0.32 22.07 15.69
N ALA A 6 -0.40 20.91 15.01
CA ALA A 6 -0.30 20.85 13.56
C ALA A 6 -1.40 21.67 12.87
N LYS A 7 -2.64 21.58 13.37
CA LYS A 7 -3.78 22.35 12.87
C LYS A 7 -3.61 23.85 13.07
N SER A 8 -3.14 24.28 14.25
CA SER A 8 -2.93 25.71 14.55
C SER A 8 -1.82 26.34 13.71
N HIS A 9 -0.84 25.55 13.26
CA HIS A 9 0.22 25.98 12.33
C HIS A 9 -0.16 25.84 10.86
N GLY A 10 -1.42 25.53 10.54
CA GLY A 10 -1.94 25.55 9.18
C GLY A 10 -1.67 24.28 8.36
N ALA A 11 -1.43 23.12 8.99
CA ALA A 11 -1.31 21.86 8.26
C ALA A 11 -2.61 21.54 7.48
N GLU A 12 -2.49 21.33 6.16
CA GLU A 12 -3.63 21.03 5.28
C GLU A 12 -4.22 19.64 5.49
N SER A 13 -3.40 18.67 5.90
CA SER A 13 -3.86 17.32 6.24
C SER A 13 -3.02 16.75 7.38
N ILE A 14 -3.67 15.99 8.26
CA ILE A 14 -3.04 15.42 9.45
C ILE A 14 -3.34 13.92 9.49
N GLY A 15 -2.28 13.10 9.45
CA GLY A 15 -2.35 11.67 9.69
C GLY A 15 -1.75 11.34 11.05
N VAL A 16 -2.42 10.47 11.80
CA VAL A 16 -1.91 9.96 13.07
C VAL A 16 -1.49 8.51 12.89
N ASN A 17 -0.26 8.20 13.32
CA ASN A 17 0.34 6.88 13.12
C ASN A 17 0.12 6.00 14.35
N ALA A 18 -0.55 4.87 14.16
CA ALA A 18 -0.58 3.78 15.13
C ALA A 18 0.58 2.83 14.81
N GLU A 19 1.73 3.09 15.43
CA GLU A 19 2.88 2.20 15.33
C GLU A 19 2.56 0.84 15.99
N ASP A 20 3.01 -0.26 15.37
CA ASP A 20 2.80 -1.61 15.87
C ASP A 20 1.31 -1.98 16.08
N ALA A 21 0.45 -1.34 15.28
CA ALA A 21 -1.00 -1.54 15.34
C ALA A 21 -1.39 -3.01 15.14
N SER A 22 -0.62 -3.75 14.35
CA SER A 22 -0.91 -5.15 14.12
C SER A 22 -0.94 -5.99 15.41
N ARG A 23 -0.14 -5.68 16.43
CA ARG A 23 -0.14 -6.42 17.71
C ARG A 23 -1.02 -5.82 18.79
N THR A 24 -1.65 -4.68 18.51
CA THR A 24 -2.43 -3.92 19.47
C THR A 24 -3.86 -4.43 19.54
N ASN A 25 -4.47 -4.40 20.73
CA ASN A 25 -5.89 -4.74 20.87
C ASN A 25 -6.75 -3.78 20.01
N ILE A 26 -7.66 -4.35 19.23
CA ILE A 26 -8.55 -3.60 18.32
C ILE A 26 -9.38 -2.53 19.05
N ASP A 27 -9.84 -2.79 20.28
CA ASP A 27 -10.65 -1.84 21.04
C ASP A 27 -9.83 -0.60 21.41
N PHE A 28 -8.56 -0.79 21.77
CA PHE A 28 -7.63 0.30 22.05
C PHE A 28 -7.28 1.08 20.77
N LEU A 29 -7.13 0.39 19.62
CA LEU A 29 -6.92 1.08 18.35
C LEU A 29 -8.12 1.95 17.97
N ILE A 30 -9.34 1.47 18.22
CA ILE A 30 -10.56 2.26 18.00
C ILE A 30 -10.57 3.48 18.90
N GLU A 31 -10.30 3.31 20.20
CA GLU A 31 -10.21 4.42 21.17
C GLU A 31 -9.17 5.47 20.74
N PHE A 32 -7.95 5.02 20.41
CA PHE A 32 -6.87 5.88 19.94
C PHE A 32 -7.26 6.66 18.67
N ALA A 33 -7.89 5.98 17.72
CA ALA A 33 -8.29 6.59 16.46
C ALA A 33 -9.48 7.57 16.62
N LEU A 34 -10.41 7.29 17.53
CA LEU A 34 -11.50 8.21 17.89
C LEU A 34 -10.95 9.47 18.55
N ALA A 35 -10.00 9.34 19.48
CA ALA A 35 -9.33 10.48 20.08
C ALA A 35 -8.59 11.32 19.02
N ALA A 36 -7.84 10.67 18.13
CA ALA A 36 -7.18 11.35 17.01
C ALA A 36 -8.17 12.12 16.12
N LYS A 37 -9.30 11.49 15.78
CA LYS A 37 -10.40 12.12 15.02
C LYS A 37 -10.96 13.34 15.73
N GLU A 38 -11.26 13.22 17.02
CA GLU A 38 -11.85 14.30 17.83
C GLU A 38 -10.96 15.56 17.82
N HIS A 39 -9.64 15.38 17.88
CA HIS A 39 -8.68 16.49 17.81
C HIS A 39 -8.40 16.99 16.38
N GLY A 40 -9.02 16.42 15.35
CA GLY A 40 -8.96 16.90 13.96
C GLY A 40 -7.99 16.14 13.05
N ALA A 41 -7.63 14.89 13.37
CA ALA A 41 -6.94 14.04 12.43
C ALA A 41 -7.85 13.71 11.23
N HIS A 42 -7.27 13.73 10.03
CA HIS A 42 -7.96 13.41 8.77
C HIS A 42 -7.87 11.92 8.44
N ARG A 43 -6.81 11.25 8.91
CA ARG A 43 -6.60 9.83 8.70
C ARG A 43 -5.86 9.17 9.86
N LEU A 44 -6.09 7.88 10.03
CA LEU A 44 -5.27 7.01 10.87
C LEU A 44 -4.38 6.13 9.98
N ARG A 45 -3.08 6.07 10.26
CA ARG A 45 -2.19 5.09 9.64
C ARG A 45 -2.08 3.86 10.52
N TYR A 46 -2.47 2.72 9.97
CA TYR A 46 -2.23 1.40 10.53
C TYR A 46 -0.90 0.85 10.01
N CYS A 47 0.01 0.51 10.94
CA CYS A 47 1.33 -0.03 10.62
C CYS A 47 1.42 -1.52 11.02
N ASP A 48 1.63 -2.39 10.03
CA ASP A 48 2.10 -3.76 10.28
C ASP A 48 3.63 -3.76 10.37
N THR A 49 4.14 -3.25 11.49
CA THR A 49 5.57 -2.95 11.70
C THR A 49 6.45 -4.19 11.60
N LEU A 50 5.96 -5.37 12.03
CA LEU A 50 6.70 -6.63 11.95
C LEU A 50 6.42 -7.44 10.67
N GLY A 51 5.49 -6.99 9.82
CA GLY A 51 5.11 -7.71 8.60
C GLY A 51 4.41 -9.04 8.86
N TYR A 52 3.69 -9.18 9.98
CA TYR A 52 3.12 -10.47 10.41
C TYR A 52 1.65 -10.66 9.98
N ASP A 53 0.97 -9.58 9.61
CA ASP A 53 -0.39 -9.69 9.09
C ASP A 53 -0.39 -10.53 7.81
N ASN A 54 -1.54 -11.14 7.53
CA ASN A 54 -1.81 -11.72 6.22
C ASN A 54 -3.00 -10.99 5.58
N PRO A 55 -3.29 -11.22 4.29
CA PRO A 55 -4.33 -10.46 3.59
C PRO A 55 -5.72 -10.59 4.21
N PHE A 56 -6.00 -11.71 4.88
CA PHE A 56 -7.30 -11.95 5.52
C PHE A 56 -7.41 -11.27 6.89
N SER A 57 -6.36 -11.32 7.70
CA SER A 57 -6.34 -10.67 9.02
C SER A 57 -6.41 -9.16 8.87
N ILE A 58 -5.57 -8.57 8.02
CA ILE A 58 -5.53 -7.12 7.84
C ILE A 58 -6.82 -6.59 7.23
N TYR A 59 -7.44 -7.31 6.27
CA TYR A 59 -8.74 -6.93 5.74
C TYR A 59 -9.80 -6.84 6.86
N LYS A 60 -9.85 -7.84 7.75
CA LYS A 60 -10.81 -7.87 8.85
C LYS A 60 -10.56 -6.72 9.82
N THR A 61 -9.32 -6.54 10.26
CA THR A 61 -8.90 -5.49 11.20
C THR A 61 -9.22 -4.10 10.66
N ILE A 62 -8.80 -3.80 9.43
CA ILE A 62 -9.02 -2.50 8.81
C ILE A 62 -10.50 -2.23 8.57
N LYS A 63 -11.27 -3.24 8.15
CA LYS A 63 -12.73 -3.10 8.01
C LYS A 63 -13.41 -2.77 9.33
N THR A 64 -13.01 -3.44 10.42
CA THR A 64 -13.50 -3.13 11.76
C THR A 64 -13.15 -1.69 12.17
N LEU A 65 -11.92 -1.24 11.94
CA LEU A 65 -11.54 0.16 12.21
C LEU A 65 -12.38 1.15 11.40
N ALA A 66 -12.54 0.90 10.10
CA ALA A 66 -13.30 1.77 9.21
C ALA A 66 -14.76 1.95 9.67
N GLN A 67 -15.40 0.85 10.08
CA GLN A 67 -16.78 0.84 10.55
C GLN A 67 -16.99 1.55 11.90
N ASN A 68 -15.99 1.53 12.78
CA ASN A 68 -16.13 2.05 14.15
C ASN A 68 -15.60 3.48 14.32
N VAL A 69 -14.58 3.88 13.56
CA VAL A 69 -13.92 5.19 13.74
C VAL A 69 -14.52 6.24 12.80
N GLY A 70 -14.79 5.87 11.55
CA GLY A 70 -15.34 6.78 10.55
C GLY A 70 -14.38 7.90 10.12
N ILE A 71 -13.11 7.57 9.86
CA ILE A 71 -12.12 8.42 9.18
C ILE A 71 -11.35 7.60 8.15
N ALA A 72 -10.66 8.28 7.23
CA ALA A 72 -9.82 7.61 6.25
C ALA A 72 -8.70 6.80 6.90
N LEU A 73 -8.30 5.69 6.27
CA LEU A 73 -7.27 4.79 6.77
C LEU A 73 -6.09 4.72 5.81
N GLU A 74 -4.88 4.85 6.34
CA GLU A 74 -3.62 4.63 5.62
C GLU A 74 -3.01 3.29 6.03
N ILE A 75 -2.68 2.44 5.06
CA ILE A 75 -2.15 1.10 5.29
C ILE A 75 -0.66 1.11 5.00
N HIS A 76 0.16 0.76 6.00
CA HIS A 76 1.60 0.64 5.89
C HIS A 76 2.05 -0.77 6.28
N CYS A 77 2.61 -1.50 5.32
CA CYS A 77 2.99 -2.91 5.49
C CYS A 77 4.46 -3.12 5.17
N HIS A 78 5.17 -3.76 6.10
CA HIS A 78 6.50 -4.31 5.86
C HIS A 78 6.42 -5.66 5.13
N ASN A 79 7.52 -6.03 4.47
CA ASN A 79 7.59 -7.15 3.55
C ASN A 79 8.38 -8.37 4.08
N ASP A 80 8.51 -8.50 5.41
CA ASP A 80 9.28 -9.58 6.04
C ASP A 80 8.77 -10.99 5.65
N LEU A 81 7.46 -11.14 5.41
CA LEU A 81 6.84 -12.39 4.93
C LEU A 81 6.57 -12.42 3.42
N GLY A 82 7.03 -11.42 2.66
CA GLY A 82 6.75 -11.30 1.22
C GLY A 82 5.29 -10.93 0.88
N MET A 83 4.52 -10.48 1.87
CA MET A 83 3.07 -10.21 1.71
C MET A 83 2.73 -8.72 1.66
N ALA A 84 3.69 -7.79 1.68
CA ALA A 84 3.40 -6.36 1.87
C ALA A 84 2.40 -5.80 0.85
N VAL A 85 2.59 -6.08 -0.45
CA VAL A 85 1.67 -5.62 -1.50
C VAL A 85 0.27 -6.22 -1.32
N ALA A 86 0.18 -7.52 -1.05
CA ALA A 86 -1.10 -8.20 -0.86
C ALA A 86 -1.83 -7.68 0.38
N ASN A 87 -1.12 -7.50 1.49
CA ASN A 87 -1.65 -6.94 2.73
C ASN A 87 -2.12 -5.49 2.53
N SER A 88 -1.32 -4.67 1.85
CA SER A 88 -1.66 -3.29 1.53
C SER A 88 -2.95 -3.17 0.71
N VAL A 89 -3.09 -3.98 -0.34
CA VAL A 89 -4.30 -3.99 -1.18
C VAL A 89 -5.50 -4.55 -0.42
N ALA A 90 -5.33 -5.62 0.36
CA ALA A 90 -6.41 -6.21 1.14
C ALA A 90 -6.87 -5.30 2.29
N GLY A 91 -5.94 -4.60 2.95
CA GLY A 91 -6.25 -3.60 3.97
C GLY A 91 -7.03 -2.43 3.36
N ALA A 92 -6.56 -1.88 2.23
CA ALA A 92 -7.28 -0.82 1.52
C ALA A 92 -8.70 -1.24 1.10
N LYS A 93 -8.85 -2.47 0.61
CA LYS A 93 -10.15 -3.08 0.35
C LYS A 93 -11.03 -3.12 1.60
N GLY A 94 -10.46 -3.49 2.75
CA GLY A 94 -11.15 -3.51 4.04
C GLY A 94 -11.66 -2.13 4.45
N ALA A 95 -10.85 -1.08 4.24
CA ALA A 95 -11.25 0.30 4.53
C ALA A 95 -12.45 0.73 3.68
N ILE A 96 -12.37 0.51 2.36
CA ILE A 96 -13.44 0.87 1.41
C ILE A 96 -14.72 0.09 1.71
N ASP A 97 -14.62 -1.22 1.93
CA ASP A 97 -15.77 -2.08 2.29
C ASP A 97 -16.34 -1.74 3.68
N GLY A 98 -15.57 -1.06 4.52
CA GLY A 98 -16.00 -0.48 5.79
C GLY A 98 -16.57 0.94 5.67
N GLY A 99 -16.62 1.49 4.46
CA GLY A 99 -17.21 2.78 4.14
C GLY A 99 -16.27 3.98 4.31
N GLN A 100 -14.96 3.77 4.36
CA GLN A 100 -13.97 4.83 4.52
C GLN A 100 -12.96 4.87 3.36
N ASP A 101 -12.44 6.06 3.06
CA ASP A 101 -11.36 6.21 2.08
C ASP A 101 -10.09 5.48 2.52
N ALA A 102 -9.37 4.94 1.55
CA ALA A 102 -8.14 4.19 1.76
C ALA A 102 -6.93 4.88 1.13
N TYR A 103 -5.82 4.86 1.85
CA TYR A 103 -4.51 5.31 1.41
C TYR A 103 -3.54 4.14 1.53
N ILE A 104 -2.77 3.84 0.49
CA ILE A 104 -1.75 2.79 0.56
C ILE A 104 -0.39 3.48 0.64
N ASN A 105 0.34 3.20 1.72
CA ASN A 105 1.72 3.62 1.85
C ASN A 105 2.61 2.65 1.04
N VAL A 106 3.42 3.21 0.15
CA VAL A 106 4.28 2.45 -0.75
C VAL A 106 5.66 3.08 -0.83
N THR A 107 6.61 2.29 -1.33
CA THR A 107 8.00 2.70 -1.54
C THR A 107 8.43 2.34 -2.96
N ILE A 108 9.33 3.13 -3.53
CA ILE A 108 9.88 2.83 -4.86
C ILE A 108 10.78 1.60 -4.73
N ASN A 109 10.56 0.60 -5.59
CA ASN A 109 11.27 -0.69 -5.58
C ASN A 109 11.09 -1.50 -4.29
N GLY A 110 10.07 -1.19 -3.50
CA GLY A 110 9.85 -1.84 -2.20
C GLY A 110 10.90 -1.48 -1.15
N TYR A 111 11.74 -0.46 -1.37
CA TYR A 111 12.82 -0.13 -0.43
C TYR A 111 12.30 0.33 0.93
N GLY A 112 12.98 -0.11 1.99
CA GLY A 112 12.62 0.22 3.36
C GLY A 112 13.53 -0.52 4.32
N GLU A 113 13.15 -0.54 5.59
CA GLU A 113 13.86 -1.33 6.60
C GLU A 113 13.75 -2.83 6.30
N ARG A 114 14.81 -3.58 6.62
CA ARG A 114 14.86 -5.05 6.51
C ARG A 114 14.54 -5.54 5.08
N SER A 115 13.50 -6.35 4.91
CA SER A 115 13.01 -6.85 3.61
C SER A 115 12.20 -5.81 2.82
N GLY A 116 12.09 -4.60 3.34
CA GLY A 116 11.42 -3.48 2.70
C GLY A 116 9.92 -3.40 2.99
N ASN A 117 9.22 -2.65 2.15
CA ASN A 117 7.81 -2.32 2.27
C ASN A 117 7.05 -2.67 0.99
N ALA A 118 5.74 -2.38 0.94
CA ALA A 118 4.97 -2.53 -0.29
C ALA A 118 5.57 -1.72 -1.44
N ASP A 119 5.89 -2.40 -2.55
CA ASP A 119 6.41 -1.76 -3.76
C ASP A 119 5.32 -0.96 -4.47
N SER A 120 5.66 0.25 -4.90
CA SER A 120 4.72 1.20 -5.51
C SER A 120 4.17 0.70 -6.85
N LEU A 121 5.02 0.15 -7.71
CA LEU A 121 4.61 -0.33 -9.03
C LEU A 121 3.80 -1.62 -8.93
N SER A 122 4.24 -2.55 -8.10
CA SER A 122 3.51 -3.79 -7.82
C SER A 122 2.13 -3.50 -7.25
N THR A 123 2.03 -2.56 -6.31
CA THR A 123 0.74 -2.11 -5.75
C THR A 123 -0.15 -1.47 -6.81
N ALA A 124 0.38 -0.55 -7.62
CA ALA A 124 -0.38 0.10 -8.67
C ALA A 124 -0.91 -0.91 -9.70
N LEU A 125 -0.09 -1.88 -10.12
CA LEU A 125 -0.51 -2.96 -11.00
C LEU A 125 -1.55 -3.88 -10.34
N ALA A 126 -1.37 -4.24 -9.07
CA ALA A 126 -2.35 -5.06 -8.35
C ALA A 126 -3.73 -4.38 -8.31
N VAL A 127 -3.80 -3.08 -8.01
CA VAL A 127 -5.07 -2.34 -7.99
C VAL A 127 -5.68 -2.18 -9.39
N THR A 128 -4.85 -1.93 -10.41
CA THR A 128 -5.36 -1.57 -11.75
C THR A 128 -5.52 -2.74 -12.71
N LYS A 129 -4.86 -3.87 -12.47
CA LYS A 129 -4.80 -5.02 -13.38
C LYS A 129 -5.26 -6.33 -12.74
N SER A 130 -5.40 -6.40 -11.42
CA SER A 130 -6.00 -7.59 -10.80
C SER A 130 -7.44 -7.75 -11.27
N LYS A 131 -7.81 -9.00 -11.55
CA LYS A 131 -9.14 -9.40 -12.00
C LYS A 131 -10.22 -8.80 -11.10
N ASP A 132 -11.21 -8.17 -11.73
CA ASP A 132 -12.42 -7.58 -11.13
C ASP A 132 -12.16 -6.49 -10.05
N PHE A 133 -10.91 -6.07 -9.84
CA PHE A 133 -10.57 -5.14 -8.76
C PHE A 133 -10.96 -3.70 -9.12
N LEU A 134 -10.57 -3.25 -10.32
CA LEU A 134 -10.80 -1.87 -10.78
C LEU A 134 -12.30 -1.55 -10.99
N GLU A 135 -13.13 -2.56 -11.23
CA GLU A 135 -14.58 -2.40 -11.35
C GLU A 135 -15.22 -1.94 -10.03
N LYS A 136 -14.61 -2.31 -8.89
CA LYS A 136 -15.14 -2.04 -7.54
C LYS A 136 -14.34 -0.99 -6.78
N TYR A 137 -13.02 -0.94 -7.01
CA TYR A 137 -12.10 -0.12 -6.25
C TYR A 137 -11.33 0.81 -7.18
N GLN A 138 -11.71 2.08 -7.20
CA GLN A 138 -11.13 3.08 -8.08
C GLN A 138 -10.01 3.86 -7.36
N LEU A 139 -8.97 4.21 -8.11
CA LEU A 139 -7.94 5.13 -7.62
C LEU A 139 -8.49 6.56 -7.59
N GLY A 140 -8.17 7.31 -6.54
CA GLY A 140 -8.57 8.72 -6.44
C GLY A 140 -7.95 9.63 -7.51
N LYS A 141 -6.84 9.20 -8.12
CA LYS A 141 -6.20 9.87 -9.27
C LYS A 141 -5.57 8.84 -10.21
N PRO A 142 -5.55 9.11 -11.53
CA PRO A 142 -4.85 8.25 -12.48
C PRO A 142 -3.33 8.25 -12.20
N ILE A 143 -2.69 7.11 -12.44
CA ILE A 143 -1.24 6.95 -12.30
C ILE A 143 -0.62 6.82 -13.69
N ASP A 144 0.33 7.69 -14.01
CA ASP A 144 1.12 7.61 -15.24
C ASP A 144 2.29 6.61 -15.08
N LEU A 145 2.13 5.42 -15.65
CA LEU A 145 3.15 4.38 -15.62
C LEU A 145 4.25 4.57 -16.68
N THR A 146 4.14 5.52 -17.61
CA THR A 146 5.16 5.75 -18.65
C THR A 146 6.51 6.23 -18.08
N ARG A 147 6.51 6.69 -16.82
CA ARG A 147 7.70 7.12 -16.08
C ARG A 147 8.22 6.08 -15.09
N ALA A 148 7.54 4.94 -14.94
CA ALA A 148 7.84 3.93 -13.93
C ALA A 148 9.31 3.52 -13.90
N TRP A 149 9.88 3.14 -15.06
CA TRP A 149 11.28 2.71 -15.15
C TRP A 149 12.28 3.82 -14.77
N LYS A 150 12.01 5.08 -15.15
CA LYS A 150 12.89 6.21 -14.81
C LYS A 150 12.93 6.45 -13.30
N VAL A 151 11.77 6.39 -12.64
CA VAL A 151 11.64 6.54 -11.19
C VAL A 151 12.33 5.38 -10.46
N ALA A 152 12.07 4.15 -10.88
CA ALA A 152 12.72 2.95 -10.33
C ALA A 152 14.25 3.00 -10.47
N LYS A 153 14.75 3.42 -11.63
CA LYS A 153 16.20 3.56 -11.89
C LYS A 153 16.83 4.67 -11.06
N PHE A 154 16.14 5.80 -10.90
CA PHE A 154 16.62 6.88 -10.05
C PHE A 154 16.75 6.44 -8.59
N ALA A 155 15.76 5.72 -8.05
CA ALA A 155 15.85 5.16 -6.69
C ALA A 155 17.01 4.16 -6.57
N SER A 156 17.16 3.25 -7.55
CA SER A 156 18.27 2.31 -7.58
C SER A 156 19.65 3.01 -7.54
N TYR A 157 19.80 4.09 -8.30
CA TYR A 157 20.99 4.93 -8.27
C TYR A 157 21.18 5.63 -6.91
N ALA A 158 20.14 6.26 -6.37
CA ALA A 158 20.20 7.04 -5.14
C ALA A 158 20.51 6.19 -3.90
N PHE A 159 19.95 4.99 -3.82
CA PHE A 159 20.17 4.06 -2.70
C PHE A 159 21.35 3.11 -2.93
N ALA A 160 21.97 3.13 -4.12
CA ALA A 160 23.00 2.18 -4.53
C ALA A 160 22.57 0.70 -4.39
N VAL A 161 21.28 0.43 -4.62
CA VAL A 161 20.69 -0.91 -4.60
C VAL A 161 20.24 -1.26 -6.02
N PRO A 162 20.66 -2.36 -6.63
CA PRO A 162 20.23 -2.73 -7.98
C PRO A 162 18.74 -3.07 -8.03
N ILE A 163 18.09 -2.80 -9.16
CA ILE A 163 16.73 -3.29 -9.44
C ILE A 163 16.81 -4.82 -9.62
N PRO A 164 16.07 -5.63 -8.84
CA PRO A 164 16.00 -7.06 -9.06
C PRO A 164 15.56 -7.40 -10.49
N MET A 165 16.21 -8.41 -11.09
CA MET A 165 15.92 -8.83 -12.46
C MET A 165 14.46 -9.20 -12.68
N ASN A 166 13.80 -9.75 -11.64
CA ASN A 166 12.41 -10.17 -11.64
C ASN A 166 11.46 -9.16 -10.97
N GLN A 167 11.89 -7.91 -10.74
CA GLN A 167 11.00 -6.91 -10.14
C GLN A 167 9.79 -6.65 -11.06
N PRO A 168 8.55 -6.67 -10.54
CA PRO A 168 7.37 -6.38 -11.34
C PRO A 168 7.48 -5.04 -12.08
N ALA A 169 6.95 -4.98 -13.29
CA ALA A 169 6.95 -3.83 -14.21
C ALA A 169 8.31 -3.37 -14.76
N VAL A 170 9.39 -3.40 -13.98
CA VAL A 170 10.66 -2.71 -14.32
C VAL A 170 11.90 -3.60 -14.31
N GLY A 171 11.78 -4.83 -13.81
CA GLY A 171 12.85 -5.83 -13.87
C GLY A 171 13.17 -6.22 -15.31
N ALA A 172 14.44 -6.54 -15.59
CA ALA A 172 14.89 -6.93 -16.93
C ALA A 172 14.13 -8.15 -17.49
N ASN A 173 13.62 -9.03 -16.62
CA ASN A 173 12.82 -10.19 -17.01
C ASN A 173 11.30 -9.96 -16.98
N ALA A 174 10.81 -8.77 -16.61
CA ALA A 174 9.38 -8.55 -16.41
C ALA A 174 8.54 -8.80 -17.67
N PHE A 175 9.14 -8.67 -18.87
CA PHE A 175 8.51 -8.93 -20.17
C PHE A 175 9.31 -9.92 -21.03
N ALA A 176 10.22 -10.67 -20.42
CA ALA A 176 11.02 -11.66 -21.13
C ALA A 176 10.28 -13.00 -21.23
N HIS A 177 10.26 -13.59 -22.42
CA HIS A 177 9.63 -14.90 -22.68
C HIS A 177 10.72 -15.96 -22.93
N ALA A 178 10.82 -16.97 -22.06
CA ALA A 178 11.92 -17.94 -22.06
C ALA A 178 11.58 -19.32 -22.66
N SER A 179 10.34 -19.62 -23.04
CA SER A 179 9.94 -20.94 -23.57
C SER A 179 9.29 -20.84 -24.95
N GLY A 180 9.61 -21.78 -25.86
CA GLY A 180 9.16 -21.78 -27.26
C GLY A 180 7.64 -21.82 -27.46
N ILE A 181 6.88 -22.25 -26.45
CA ILE A 181 5.40 -22.24 -26.44
C ILE A 181 4.86 -20.84 -26.10
N HIS A 182 5.56 -20.09 -25.23
CA HIS A 182 5.19 -18.71 -24.90
C HIS A 182 5.65 -17.72 -25.99
N ALA A 183 6.74 -18.02 -26.70
CA ALA A 183 7.15 -17.26 -27.88
C ALA A 183 6.15 -17.43 -29.06
N ASP A 184 5.63 -18.65 -29.27
CA ASP A 184 4.60 -18.91 -30.29
C ASP A 184 3.26 -18.23 -29.94
N GLY A 185 2.91 -18.11 -28.66
CA GLY A 185 1.73 -17.36 -28.19
C GLY A 185 1.82 -15.86 -28.47
N VAL A 186 2.96 -15.22 -28.15
CA VAL A 186 3.17 -13.78 -28.42
C VAL A 186 3.28 -13.46 -29.91
N LEU A 187 3.79 -14.39 -30.72
CA LEU A 187 3.81 -14.24 -32.19
C LEU A 187 2.42 -14.36 -32.82
N LYS A 188 1.48 -15.05 -32.16
CA LYS A 188 0.11 -15.25 -32.64
C LYS A 188 -0.87 -14.22 -32.12
N ASP A 189 -0.64 -13.68 -30.92
CA ASP A 189 -1.46 -12.61 -30.35
C ASP A 189 -0.64 -11.78 -29.33
N PRO A 190 -0.03 -10.65 -29.74
CA PRO A 190 0.83 -9.83 -28.88
C PRO A 190 0.09 -8.79 -28.01
N GLU A 191 -1.24 -8.77 -28.00
CA GLU A 191 -2.06 -7.81 -27.21
C GLU A 191 -2.25 -8.21 -25.74
#